data_AF-A0A371I4G0-F1
#
_entry.id   AF-A0A371I4G0-F1
#
_cell.length_a   1.000
_cell.length_b   1.000
_cell.length_c   1.000
_cell.angle_alpha   90.00
_cell.angle_beta   90.00
_cell.angle_gamma   90.00
#
_symmetry.space_group_name_H-M   'P 1'
#
loop_
_entity.id
_entity.type
_entity.pdbx_description
1 polymer ?
#
loop_
_entity_poly.entity_id
_entity_poly.type
_entity_poly.pdbx_seq_one_letter_code
_entity_poly.pdbx_strand_id
1 'polypeptide(L)'
;MDPLMYIFEKPASTGRIARRQMALSEYDIVYTSQKVVKGSALAEQLAYHPLNEYHPLSHEFPDEHIMVAEKDEPMAELDEWKLWFDGASNLLGNRIGVMLTSPKGQYFPFSARMGFDYTNNMEEYETCTMGITMAIEHQISKLKVFGDSALVIYQLREEWETLDAKLVPYLDL
;
A
#
# COMPACT_ATOMS: atom_id res chain seq x y z
N MET A 1 -10.25 -28.50 13.77
CA MET A 1 -10.76 -27.31 14.47
C MET A 1 -10.63 -26.15 13.50
N ASP A 2 -11.74 -25.56 13.09
CA ASP A 2 -11.71 -24.34 12.28
C ASP A 2 -11.22 -23.18 13.18
N PRO A 3 -10.13 -22.48 12.82
CA PRO A 3 -9.56 -21.42 13.64
C PRO A 3 -10.53 -20.26 13.94
N LEU A 4 -11.47 -19.97 13.03
CA LEU A 4 -12.46 -18.90 13.20
C LEU A 4 -13.57 -19.32 14.16
N MET A 5 -14.09 -20.54 14.01
CA MET A 5 -15.09 -21.08 14.93
C MET A 5 -14.54 -21.16 16.36
N TYR A 6 -13.29 -21.57 16.54
CA TYR A 6 -12.62 -21.62 17.85
C TYR A 6 -12.52 -20.24 18.52
N ILE A 7 -12.39 -19.16 17.72
CA ILE A 7 -12.39 -17.80 18.26
C ILE A 7 -13.79 -17.47 18.78
N PHE A 8 -14.87 -17.66 18.00
CA PHE A 8 -16.23 -17.32 18.47
C PHE A 8 -16.69 -18.12 19.70
N GLU A 9 -16.24 -19.37 19.84
CA GLU A 9 -16.66 -20.24 20.96
C GLU A 9 -15.92 -19.96 22.28
N LYS A 10 -14.74 -19.31 22.26
CA LYS A 10 -13.98 -19.02 23.47
C LYS A 10 -14.16 -17.57 23.96
N PRO A 11 -14.77 -17.36 25.14
CA PRO A 11 -14.95 -16.02 25.72
C PRO A 11 -13.67 -15.44 26.37
N ALA A 12 -12.59 -16.22 26.47
CA ALA A 12 -11.34 -15.82 27.14
C ALA A 12 -10.21 -15.58 26.13
N SER A 13 -10.42 -14.67 25.18
CA SER A 13 -9.33 -14.15 24.36
C SER A 13 -8.77 -12.86 24.97
N THR A 14 -7.50 -12.56 24.71
CA THR A 14 -6.82 -11.38 25.26
C THR A 14 -6.23 -10.54 24.13
N GLY A 15 -6.21 -9.21 24.29
CA GLY A 15 -5.61 -8.30 23.32
C GLY A 15 -6.50 -7.99 22.11
N ARG A 16 -5.94 -8.03 20.88
CA ARG A 16 -6.64 -7.59 19.65
C ARG A 16 -7.86 -8.46 19.31
N ILE A 17 -7.80 -9.75 19.62
CA ILE A 17 -8.90 -10.70 19.34
C ILE A 17 -10.11 -10.39 20.22
N ALA A 18 -9.91 -10.08 21.51
CA ALA A 18 -10.99 -9.72 22.43
C ALA A 18 -11.72 -8.45 21.99
N ARG A 19 -10.96 -7.44 21.54
CA ARG A 19 -11.52 -6.19 21.03
C ARG A 19 -12.36 -6.42 19.76
N ARG A 20 -11.87 -7.25 18.83
CA ARG A 20 -12.62 -7.61 17.63
C ARG A 20 -13.88 -8.43 17.96
N GLN A 21 -13.79 -9.38 18.89
CA GLN A 21 -14.96 -10.14 19.36
C GLN A 21 -16.02 -9.24 20.01
N MET A 22 -15.60 -8.26 20.83
CA MET A 22 -16.51 -7.30 21.45
C MET A 22 -17.27 -6.47 20.41
N ALA A 23 -16.56 -5.95 19.40
CA ALA A 23 -17.20 -5.21 18.31
C ALA A 23 -18.18 -6.07 17.49
N LEU A 24 -17.84 -7.34 17.28
CA LEU A 24 -18.68 -8.28 16.54
C LEU A 24 -19.88 -8.79 17.35
N SER A 25 -19.83 -8.72 18.70
CA SER A 25 -20.91 -9.19 19.58
C SER A 25 -22.20 -8.36 19.54
N GLU A 26 -22.15 -7.15 18.97
CA GLU A 26 -23.32 -6.31 18.74
C GLU A 26 -24.25 -6.88 17.66
N TYR A 27 -23.70 -7.74 16.79
CA TYR A 27 -24.42 -8.34 15.68
C TYR A 27 -24.75 -9.81 15.97
N ASP A 28 -25.92 -10.27 15.52
CA ASP A 28 -26.31 -11.68 15.59
C ASP A 28 -25.63 -12.48 14.47
N ILE A 29 -24.33 -12.76 14.65
CA ILE A 29 -23.48 -13.41 13.65
C ILE A 29 -23.58 -14.93 13.79
N VAL A 30 -24.10 -15.58 12.75
CA VAL A 30 -24.09 -17.03 12.63
C VAL A 30 -22.91 -17.47 11.75
N TYR A 31 -21.94 -18.17 12.35
CA TYR A 31 -20.87 -18.78 11.57
C TYR A 31 -21.44 -19.88 10.66
N THR A 32 -21.13 -19.79 9.37
CA THR A 32 -21.46 -20.83 8.39
C THR A 32 -20.17 -21.25 7.69
N SER A 33 -19.88 -22.54 7.66
CA SER A 33 -18.72 -23.07 6.94
C SER A 33 -18.87 -22.75 5.45
N GLN A 34 -18.01 -21.90 4.91
CA GLN A 34 -18.10 -21.49 3.51
C GLN A 34 -17.43 -22.53 2.61
N LYS A 35 -18.08 -22.88 1.50
CA LYS A 35 -17.41 -23.53 0.37
C LYS A 35 -16.61 -22.44 -0.35
N VAL A 36 -15.33 -22.71 -0.62
CA VAL A 36 -14.35 -21.79 -1.21
C VAL A 36 -15.00 -20.76 -2.14
N VAL A 37 -15.01 -19.49 -1.73
CA VAL A 37 -15.42 -18.38 -2.60
C VAL A 37 -14.21 -17.94 -3.39
N LYS A 38 -14.30 -18.01 -4.72
CA LYS A 38 -13.25 -17.52 -5.60
C LYS A 38 -13.23 -16.00 -5.47
N GLY A 39 -12.09 -15.42 -5.07
CA GLY A 39 -11.97 -13.97 -4.90
C GLY A 39 -12.35 -13.15 -6.15
N SER A 40 -12.25 -13.76 -7.33
CA SER A 40 -12.71 -13.17 -8.60
C SER A 40 -14.23 -12.91 -8.61
N ALA A 41 -15.04 -13.77 -8.00
CA ALA A 41 -16.50 -13.60 -7.96
C ALA A 41 -16.89 -12.40 -7.08
N LEU A 42 -16.15 -12.16 -5.99
CA LEU A 42 -16.33 -10.98 -5.15
C LEU A 42 -15.91 -9.69 -5.88
N ALA A 43 -14.76 -9.72 -6.57
CA ALA A 43 -14.30 -8.58 -7.37
C ALA A 43 -15.26 -8.24 -8.52
N GLU A 44 -15.77 -9.25 -9.24
CA GLU A 44 -16.79 -9.07 -10.28
C GLU A 44 -18.08 -8.48 -9.70
N GLN A 45 -18.57 -8.99 -8.57
CA GLN A 45 -19.78 -8.46 -7.93
C GLN A 45 -19.62 -6.97 -7.54
N LEU A 46 -18.45 -6.58 -7.01
CA LEU A 46 -18.14 -5.18 -6.69
C LEU A 46 -18.03 -4.31 -7.96
N ALA A 47 -17.52 -4.86 -9.06
CA ALA A 47 -17.45 -4.16 -10.34
C ALA A 47 -18.83 -3.96 -10.98
N TYR A 48 -19.76 -4.91 -10.82
CA TYR A 48 -21.14 -4.79 -11.31
C TYR A 48 -22.04 -3.91 -10.44
N HIS A 49 -21.67 -3.72 -9.16
CA HIS A 49 -22.38 -2.85 -8.21
C HIS A 49 -21.43 -1.79 -7.64
N PRO A 50 -20.96 -0.83 -8.47
CA PRO A 50 -20.11 0.24 -7.99
C PRO A 50 -20.91 1.09 -6.99
N LEU A 51 -20.34 1.30 -5.80
CA LEU A 51 -20.88 2.25 -4.84
C LEU A 51 -20.77 3.65 -5.44
N ASN A 52 -21.91 4.25 -5.76
CA ASN A 52 -22.00 5.53 -6.47
C ASN A 52 -21.56 6.73 -5.61
N GLU A 53 -21.40 6.52 -4.31
CA GLU A 53 -20.84 7.48 -3.38
C GLU A 53 -19.65 6.82 -2.69
N TYR A 54 -18.45 7.34 -2.97
CA TYR A 54 -17.33 7.24 -2.05
C TYR A 54 -17.71 8.04 -0.80
N HIS A 55 -18.51 7.43 0.08
CA HIS A 55 -18.46 7.85 1.47
C HIS A 55 -17.07 7.43 1.96
N PRO A 56 -16.23 8.34 2.46
CA PRO A 56 -15.06 7.97 3.23
C PRO A 56 -15.60 7.17 4.39
N LEU A 57 -15.53 5.85 4.26
CA LEU A 57 -15.86 4.95 5.34
C LEU A 57 -14.76 5.14 6.36
N SER A 58 -14.98 6.07 7.29
CA SER A 58 -14.26 6.17 8.55
C SER A 58 -14.63 4.95 9.39
N HIS A 59 -14.22 3.77 8.93
CA HIS A 59 -13.98 2.71 9.88
C HIS A 59 -12.80 3.19 10.70
N GLU A 60 -12.89 3.12 12.03
CA GLU A 60 -11.72 3.10 12.90
C GLU A 60 -11.25 1.65 12.96
N PHE A 61 -10.44 1.22 12.00
CA PHE A 61 -9.67 0.00 12.13
C PHE A 61 -8.74 0.16 13.34
N PRO A 62 -8.69 -0.83 14.27
CA PRO A 62 -7.78 -0.80 15.42
C PRO A 62 -6.29 -0.86 15.04
N ASP A 63 -6.01 -0.83 13.74
CA ASP A 63 -4.75 -0.87 13.02
C ASP A 63 -4.34 0.52 12.49
N GLU A 64 -5.26 1.49 12.42
CA GLU A 64 -5.00 2.84 11.88
C GLU A 64 -3.90 3.56 12.65
N HIS A 65 -3.80 3.25 13.95
CA HIS A 65 -2.74 3.74 14.79
C HIS A 65 -1.40 3.01 14.62
N ILE A 66 -1.30 1.96 13.79
CA ILE A 66 -0.02 1.36 13.41
C ILE A 66 0.68 2.20 12.33
N MET A 67 -0.07 2.96 11.52
CA MET A 67 0.52 4.02 10.69
C MET A 67 0.78 5.32 11.46
N VAL A 68 0.30 5.43 12.71
CA VAL A 68 0.60 6.54 13.62
C VAL A 68 1.73 6.13 14.56
N ALA A 69 2.89 5.81 13.98
CA ALA A 69 4.16 5.83 14.68
C ALA A 69 4.94 7.10 14.33
N GLU A 70 4.27 8.25 14.22
CA GLU A 70 4.88 9.58 14.16
C GLU A 70 3.98 10.54 14.93
N LYS A 71 4.00 10.43 16.26
CA LYS A 71 3.69 11.57 17.12
C LYS A 71 5.03 12.22 17.44
N ASP A 72 5.10 13.52 17.16
CA ASP A 72 6.20 14.45 17.40
C ASP A 72 7.22 14.63 16.27
N GLU A 73 6.76 14.84 15.04
CA GLU A 73 7.51 15.72 14.13
C GLU A 73 7.03 17.17 14.32
N PRO A 74 7.94 18.15 14.48
CA PRO A 74 7.58 19.54 14.69
C PRO A 74 6.78 20.05 13.49
N MET A 75 5.89 21.02 13.73
CA MET A 75 5.00 21.72 12.77
C MET A 75 5.66 22.24 11.46
N ALA A 76 6.94 21.98 11.23
CA ALA A 76 7.70 22.33 10.03
C ALA A 76 7.52 21.34 8.85
N GLU A 77 7.06 20.11 9.06
CA GLU A 77 6.84 19.13 7.96
C GLU A 77 5.51 19.35 7.18
N LEU A 78 4.71 20.34 7.56
CA LEU A 78 3.37 20.61 7.00
C LEU A 78 3.35 21.11 5.54
N ASP A 79 4.51 21.33 4.92
CA ASP A 79 4.64 21.89 3.57
C ASP A 79 5.32 20.96 2.55
N GLU A 80 5.70 19.73 2.93
CA GLU A 80 6.41 18.82 2.03
C GLU A 80 5.52 17.69 1.50
N TRP A 81 5.57 17.45 0.18
CA TRP A 81 4.91 16.30 -0.42
C TRP A 81 5.71 15.04 -0.15
N LYS A 82 5.02 13.92 0.05
CA LYS A 82 5.65 12.62 0.30
C LYS A 82 5.29 11.65 -0.83
N LEU A 83 6.26 10.93 -1.37
CA LEU A 83 6.10 9.90 -2.39
C LEU A 83 6.52 8.54 -1.80
N TRP A 84 5.65 7.54 -1.89
CA TRP A 84 5.98 6.15 -1.59
C TRP A 84 5.88 5.34 -2.87
N PHE A 85 6.84 4.44 -3.09
CA PHE A 85 6.82 3.52 -4.22
C PHE A 85 7.14 2.09 -3.74
N ASP A 86 6.56 1.10 -4.41
CA ASP A 86 6.80 -0.34 -4.22
C ASP A 86 6.58 -1.09 -5.54
N GLY A 87 7.59 -1.84 -5.98
CA GLY A 87 7.53 -2.71 -7.15
C GLY A 87 7.24 -4.16 -6.77
N ALA A 88 6.33 -4.85 -7.46
CA ALA A 88 6.00 -6.25 -7.16
C ALA A 88 5.99 -7.20 -8.38
N SER A 89 7.07 -7.94 -8.54
CA SER A 89 7.25 -8.96 -9.58
C SER A 89 6.85 -10.35 -9.10
N ASN A 90 6.11 -11.07 -9.94
CA ASN A 90 5.86 -12.51 -9.75
C ASN A 90 5.69 -13.22 -11.11
N LEU A 91 5.47 -14.53 -11.07
CA LEU A 91 5.26 -15.37 -12.26
C LEU A 91 4.10 -14.91 -13.18
N LEU A 92 3.17 -14.11 -12.68
CA LEU A 92 2.02 -13.58 -13.43
C LEU A 92 2.27 -12.16 -13.96
N GLY A 93 3.48 -11.62 -13.77
CA GLY A 93 3.91 -10.31 -14.24
C GLY A 93 4.21 -9.31 -13.11
N ASN A 94 4.53 -8.11 -13.54
CA ASN A 94 5.06 -7.03 -12.70
C ASN A 94 3.98 -5.97 -12.41
N ARG A 95 4.10 -5.30 -11.27
CA ARG A 95 3.18 -4.29 -10.78
C ARG A 95 3.92 -3.09 -10.21
N ILE A 96 3.36 -1.92 -10.53
CA ILE A 96 3.73 -0.64 -9.95
C ILE A 96 2.75 -0.32 -8.84
N GLY A 97 3.26 0.04 -7.67
CA GLY A 97 2.54 0.72 -6.60
C GLY A 97 3.18 2.07 -6.30
N VAL A 98 2.43 3.15 -6.45
CA VAL A 98 2.85 4.51 -6.12
C VAL A 98 1.78 5.18 -5.27
N MET A 99 2.19 5.93 -4.25
CA MET A 99 1.32 6.79 -3.47
C MET A 99 1.97 8.15 -3.31
N LEU A 100 1.28 9.20 -3.74
CA LEU A 100 1.70 10.58 -3.53
C LEU A 100 0.77 11.22 -2.49
N THR A 101 1.33 11.80 -1.43
CA THR A 101 0.56 12.48 -0.38
C THR A 101 0.90 13.95 -0.33
N SER A 102 -0.13 14.79 -0.38
CA SER A 102 0.03 16.23 -0.25
C SER A 102 0.30 16.63 1.20
N PRO A 103 0.92 17.79 1.43
CA PRO A 103 1.12 18.32 2.78
C PRO A 103 -0.20 18.53 3.55
N LYS A 104 -1.32 18.64 2.82
CA LYS A 104 -2.68 18.75 3.37
C LYS A 104 -3.31 17.40 3.71
N GLY A 105 -2.57 16.30 3.58
CA GLY A 105 -3.04 14.94 3.84
C GLY A 105 -3.93 14.35 2.74
N GLN A 106 -3.87 14.86 1.50
CA GLN A 106 -4.59 14.27 0.38
C GLN A 106 -3.76 13.17 -0.28
N TYR A 107 -4.38 12.04 -0.62
CA TYR A 107 -3.70 10.90 -1.22
C TYR A 107 -4.03 10.76 -2.71
N PHE A 108 -3.01 10.49 -3.51
CA PHE A 108 -3.10 10.24 -4.94
C PHE A 108 -2.41 8.90 -5.24
N PRO A 109 -3.14 7.77 -5.10
CA PRO A 109 -2.59 6.45 -5.38
C PRO A 109 -2.57 6.18 -6.89
N PHE A 110 -1.51 5.52 -7.35
CA PHE A 110 -1.39 4.99 -8.69
C PHE A 110 -0.93 3.53 -8.63
N SER A 111 -1.56 2.68 -9.43
CA SER A 111 -1.08 1.32 -9.62
C SER A 111 -1.36 0.84 -11.02
N ALA A 112 -0.42 0.08 -11.57
CA ALA A 112 -0.52 -0.46 -12.91
C ALA A 112 0.17 -1.83 -12.97
N ARG A 113 -0.29 -2.70 -13.88
CA ARG A 113 0.48 -3.87 -14.29
C ARG A 113 1.37 -3.49 -15.45
N MET A 114 2.64 -3.84 -15.37
CA MET A 114 3.52 -3.67 -16.53
C MET A 114 3.35 -4.83 -17.50
N GLY A 115 3.38 -4.53 -18.80
CA GLY A 115 3.25 -5.52 -19.87
C GLY A 115 4.57 -6.21 -20.26
N PHE A 116 5.66 -5.92 -19.53
CA PHE A 116 7.00 -6.40 -19.83
C PHE A 116 7.62 -7.11 -18.62
N ASP A 117 8.52 -8.04 -18.89
CA ASP A 117 9.26 -8.79 -17.89
C ASP A 117 10.50 -8.00 -17.42
N TYR A 118 10.33 -7.27 -16.32
CA TYR A 118 11.38 -6.64 -15.54
C TYR A 118 11.90 -7.59 -14.45
N THR A 119 13.15 -7.40 -14.05
CA THR A 119 13.64 -7.95 -12.78
C THR A 119 13.10 -7.12 -11.61
N ASN A 120 13.05 -7.67 -10.40
CA ASN A 120 12.58 -6.93 -9.22
C ASN A 120 13.28 -5.57 -9.08
N ASN A 121 14.60 -5.50 -9.26
CA ASN A 121 15.34 -4.24 -9.15
C ASN A 121 14.93 -3.22 -10.22
N MET A 122 14.73 -3.65 -11.46
CA MET A 122 14.28 -2.75 -12.53
C MET A 122 12.86 -2.26 -12.27
N GLU A 123 12.00 -3.12 -11.72
CA GLU A 123 10.63 -2.76 -11.39
C GLU A 123 10.57 -1.70 -10.28
N GLU A 124 11.42 -1.78 -9.27
CA GLU A 124 11.57 -0.75 -8.25
C GLU A 124 11.99 0.59 -8.86
N TYR A 125 12.93 0.56 -9.80
CA TYR A 125 13.33 1.75 -10.56
C TYR A 125 12.17 2.35 -11.35
N GLU A 126 11.49 1.55 -12.16
CA GLU A 126 10.35 1.98 -12.97
C GLU A 126 9.22 2.55 -12.10
N THR A 127 8.97 1.92 -10.95
CA THR A 127 7.96 2.36 -9.99
C THR A 127 8.34 3.71 -9.37
N CYS A 128 9.61 3.89 -8.98
CA CYS A 128 10.11 5.18 -8.51
C CYS A 128 10.06 6.27 -9.60
N THR A 129 10.49 5.96 -10.83
CA THR A 129 10.46 6.89 -11.98
C THR A 129 9.04 7.33 -12.31
N MET A 130 8.07 6.41 -12.26
CA MET A 130 6.66 6.74 -12.44
C MET A 130 6.16 7.70 -11.36
N GLY A 131 6.53 7.45 -10.09
CA GLY A 131 6.19 8.32 -8.98
C GLY A 131 6.77 9.73 -9.10
N ILE A 132 8.02 9.85 -9.55
CA ILE A 132 8.66 11.15 -9.81
C ILE A 132 7.98 11.86 -10.98
N THR A 133 7.65 11.13 -12.05
CA THR A 133 6.92 11.68 -13.21
C THR A 133 5.57 12.24 -12.78
N MET A 134 4.82 11.49 -11.98
CA MET A 134 3.55 11.95 -11.40
C MET A 134 3.75 13.23 -10.57
N ALA A 135 4.82 13.31 -9.77
CA ALA A 135 5.10 14.51 -8.99
C ALA A 135 5.42 15.74 -9.88
N ILE A 136 6.13 15.54 -10.99
CA ILE A 136 6.43 16.58 -11.99
C ILE A 136 5.14 17.04 -12.69
N GLU A 137 4.26 16.13 -13.08
CA GLU A 137 2.94 16.44 -13.67
C GLU A 137 2.07 17.29 -12.71
N HIS A 138 2.19 17.01 -11.41
CA HIS A 138 1.55 17.80 -10.34
C HIS A 138 2.32 19.09 -9.98
N GLN A 139 3.39 19.43 -10.69
CA GLN A 139 4.21 20.64 -10.48
C GLN A 139 4.74 20.78 -9.05
N ILE A 140 5.10 19.63 -8.44
CA ILE A 140 5.63 19.59 -7.08
C ILE A 140 7.10 19.98 -7.10
N SER A 141 7.46 20.97 -6.28
CA SER A 141 8.83 21.50 -6.20
C SER A 141 9.67 20.91 -5.04
N LYS A 142 9.02 20.33 -4.03
CA LYS A 142 9.67 19.68 -2.88
C LYS A 142 8.98 18.35 -2.61
N LEU A 143 9.76 17.28 -2.66
CA LEU A 143 9.26 15.91 -2.56
C LEU A 143 10.22 15.08 -1.70
N LYS A 144 9.68 14.41 -0.68
CA LYS A 144 10.37 13.41 0.13
C LYS A 144 10.00 12.03 -0.40
N VAL A 145 10.97 11.28 -0.90
CA VAL A 145 10.76 9.97 -1.55
C VAL A 145 11.09 8.84 -0.60
N PHE A 146 10.21 7.84 -0.55
CA PHE A 146 10.30 6.65 0.29
C PHE A 146 10.07 5.40 -0.56
N GLY A 147 10.86 4.36 -0.29
CA GLY A 147 10.72 3.03 -0.88
C GLY A 147 11.42 2.02 0.01
N ASP A 148 11.11 0.75 -0.14
CA ASP A 148 11.72 -0.36 0.61
C ASP A 148 12.97 -0.93 -0.07
N SER A 149 13.18 -0.61 -1.35
CA SER A 149 14.40 -0.92 -2.10
C SER A 149 15.58 -0.04 -1.69
N ALA A 150 16.38 -0.52 -0.73
CA ALA A 150 17.62 0.13 -0.32
C ALA A 150 18.54 0.44 -1.52
N LEU A 151 18.60 -0.47 -2.51
CA LEU A 151 19.39 -0.28 -3.73
C LEU A 151 19.00 1.02 -4.44
N VAL A 152 17.71 1.18 -4.77
CA VAL A 152 17.21 2.37 -5.49
C VAL A 152 17.46 3.62 -4.67
N ILE A 153 17.18 3.59 -3.35
CA ILE A 153 17.35 4.74 -2.47
C ILE A 153 18.83 5.18 -2.40
N TYR A 154 19.77 4.26 -2.21
CA TYR A 154 21.20 4.60 -2.10
C TYR A 154 21.81 5.01 -3.43
N GLN A 155 21.36 4.45 -4.55
CA GLN A 155 21.82 4.84 -5.88
C GLN A 155 21.29 6.21 -6.31
N LEU A 156 20.02 6.54 -6.00
CA LEU A 156 19.47 7.88 -6.22
C LEU A 156 20.14 8.97 -5.36
N ARG A 157 20.75 8.57 -4.24
CA ARG A 157 21.57 9.45 -3.40
C ARG A 157 23.03 9.54 -3.84
N GLU A 158 23.39 8.87 -4.94
CA GLU A 158 24.78 8.74 -5.42
C GLU A 158 25.74 8.12 -4.38
N GLU A 159 25.20 7.42 -3.38
CA GLU A 159 26.01 6.76 -2.35
C GLU A 159 26.53 5.41 -2.85
N TRP A 160 25.76 4.73 -3.71
CA TRP A 160 26.09 3.43 -4.30
C TRP A 160 26.16 3.52 -5.82
N GLU A 161 27.09 2.78 -6.42
CA GLU A 161 27.22 2.62 -7.87
C GLU A 161 26.61 1.28 -8.31
N THR A 162 26.29 1.17 -9.61
CA THR A 162 25.90 -0.11 -10.23
C THR A 162 26.84 -0.46 -11.39
N LEU A 163 27.24 -1.72 -11.47
CA LEU A 163 27.94 -2.28 -12.63
C LEU A 163 26.99 -3.04 -13.57
N ASP A 164 25.72 -3.17 -13.17
CA ASP A 164 24.72 -3.82 -14.01
C ASP A 164 24.34 -2.88 -15.16
N ALA A 165 24.74 -3.25 -16.38
CA ALA A 165 24.44 -2.50 -17.59
C ALA A 165 22.94 -2.28 -17.83
N LYS A 166 22.06 -3.07 -17.22
CA LYS A 166 20.60 -2.86 -17.28
C LYS A 166 20.11 -1.77 -16.35
N LEU A 167 20.87 -1.45 -15.29
CA LEU A 167 20.50 -0.45 -14.29
C LEU A 167 21.17 0.90 -14.53
N VAL A 168 22.33 0.92 -15.21
CA VAL A 168 23.04 2.16 -15.59
C VAL A 168 22.10 3.22 -16.22
N PRO A 169 21.19 2.87 -17.15
CA PRO A 169 20.32 3.89 -17.76
C PRO A 169 19.41 4.64 -16.78
N TYR A 170 19.12 4.08 -15.60
CA TYR A 170 18.29 4.74 -14.59
C TYR A 170 19.05 5.75 -13.72
N LEU A 171 20.38 5.75 -13.77
CA LEU A 171 21.22 6.69 -12.99
C LEU A 171 21.51 7.99 -13.73
N ASP A 172 21.27 8.03 -15.05
CA ASP A 172 21.46 9.21 -15.90
C ASP A 172 20.16 10.07 -16.04
N LEU A 173 19.17 9.86 -15.18
CA LEU A 173 17.82 10.45 -15.24
C LEU A 173 17.73 11.88 -14.70
#